data_AF-A0A3D9XGP5-F1
#
_entry.id   AF-A0A3D9XGP5-F1
#
_cell.length_a   1.000
_cell.length_b   1.000
_cell.length_c   1.000
_cell.angle_alpha   90.00
_cell.angle_beta   90.00
_cell.angle_gamma   90.00
#
_symmetry.space_group_name_H-M   'P 1'
#
loop_
_entity.id
_entity.type
_entity.pdbx_description
1 polymer ?
#
loop_
_entity_poly.entity_id
_entity_poly.type
_entity_poly.pdbx_seq_one_letter_code
_entity_poly.pdbx_strand_id
1 'polypeptide(L)'
;MTAIAAFLRKTPVIRLQDYFTAGGFTSLAPIDWTKPEPEVVEPLIKAVDAMSDDEKQRVVLDAARVAALADEPGQNALQNVVVNRAVFDTLEGANNRSLWVFLNENDRFRLAEEVRYNDERRRGRSWSGFGVDPDLTVKKDPVSLAAFTAAIRARFETPNVHVDIFDRHRVILEGEECELVQVAVYREGRPEDTLGFDANSTLSRRIVKPVFEAALTYEAATGVIEVVVRMAVRN
;
A
#
# COMPACT_ATOMS: atom_id res chain seq x y z
N MET A 1 15.87 -13.30 5.59
CA MET A 1 16.96 -12.49 6.16
C MET A 1 17.49 -11.42 5.21
N THR A 2 17.76 -11.71 3.93
CA THR A 2 18.33 -10.72 2.98
C THR A 2 17.47 -9.46 2.75
N ALA A 3 16.14 -9.60 2.77
CA ALA A 3 15.22 -8.47 2.56
C ALA A 3 15.24 -7.46 3.72
N ILE A 4 15.22 -7.92 4.98
CA ILE A 4 15.30 -7.03 6.16
C ILE A 4 16.62 -6.27 6.16
N ALA A 5 17.75 -6.97 5.97
CA ALA A 5 19.05 -6.33 5.99
C ALA A 5 19.21 -5.31 4.85
N ALA A 6 18.62 -5.56 3.69
CA ALA A 6 18.59 -4.59 2.58
C ALA A 6 17.75 -3.36 2.94
N PHE A 7 16.59 -3.54 3.54
CA PHE A 7 15.75 -2.43 4.02
C PHE A 7 16.48 -1.57 5.05
N LEU A 8 17.08 -2.19 6.07
CA LEU A 8 17.81 -1.49 7.13
C LEU A 8 19.03 -0.72 6.59
N ARG A 9 19.76 -1.29 5.62
CA ARG A 9 20.94 -0.62 5.03
C ARG A 9 20.60 0.50 4.04
N LYS A 10 19.43 0.47 3.42
CA LYS A 10 19.02 1.46 2.41
C LYS A 10 18.21 2.62 3.00
N THR A 11 17.94 2.58 4.30
CA THR A 11 17.06 3.52 4.99
C THR A 11 17.87 4.33 6.00
N PRO A 12 17.79 5.68 5.99
CA PRO A 12 18.51 6.51 6.93
C PRO A 12 18.16 6.20 8.38
N VAL A 13 19.15 6.27 9.27
CA VAL A 13 19.02 5.98 10.71
C VAL A 13 17.87 6.72 11.37
N ILE A 14 17.72 8.02 11.08
CA ILE A 14 16.64 8.84 11.66
C ILE A 14 15.26 8.25 11.36
N ARG A 15 15.08 7.71 10.16
CA ARG A 15 13.81 7.13 9.73
C ARG A 15 13.59 5.73 10.31
N LEU A 16 14.66 4.95 10.48
CA LEU A 16 14.61 3.68 11.20
C LEU A 16 14.25 3.88 12.67
N GLN A 17 14.84 4.89 13.32
CA GLN A 17 14.51 5.25 14.69
C GLN A 17 13.02 5.60 14.83
N ASP A 18 12.48 6.43 13.95
CA ASP A 18 11.05 6.77 13.93
C ASP A 18 10.17 5.50 13.83
N TYR A 19 10.52 4.58 12.91
CA TYR A 19 9.79 3.34 12.72
C TYR A 19 9.80 2.44 13.96
N PHE A 20 10.97 2.17 14.54
CA PHE A 20 11.08 1.28 15.69
C PHE A 20 10.52 1.91 16.97
N THR A 21 10.54 3.24 17.09
CA THR A 21 9.95 3.96 18.22
C THR A 21 8.42 3.99 18.13
N ALA A 22 7.86 4.23 16.95
CA ALA A 22 6.41 4.27 16.75
C ALA A 22 5.76 2.88 16.68
N GLY A 23 6.51 1.85 16.29
CA GLY A 23 6.00 0.51 16.01
C GLY A 23 5.50 -0.27 17.24
N GLY A 24 5.88 0.13 18.45
CA GLY A 24 5.50 -0.55 19.70
C GLY A 24 6.16 -1.92 19.87
N PHE A 25 7.37 -2.10 19.33
CA PHE A 25 8.14 -3.35 19.46
C PHE A 25 8.65 -3.53 20.89
N THR A 26 8.23 -4.60 21.54
CA THR A 26 8.54 -4.90 22.94
C THR A 26 9.75 -5.83 23.08
N SER A 27 10.06 -6.63 22.06
CA SER A 27 11.19 -7.57 22.06
C SER A 27 12.46 -7.02 21.41
N LEU A 28 12.42 -5.78 20.90
CA LEU A 28 13.60 -5.12 20.34
C LEU A 28 14.57 -4.72 21.47
N ALA A 29 15.82 -5.19 21.40
CA ALA A 29 16.87 -4.77 22.32
C ALA A 29 17.18 -3.27 22.17
N PRO A 30 17.59 -2.56 23.24
CA PRO A 30 17.93 -1.14 23.16
C PRO A 30 19.00 -0.85 22.11
N ILE A 31 18.74 0.14 21.25
CA ILE A 31 19.67 0.63 20.22
C ILE A 31 20.11 2.04 20.57
N ASP A 32 21.41 2.29 20.49
CA ASP A 32 21.98 3.63 20.61
C ASP A 32 21.94 4.34 19.26
N TRP A 33 20.87 5.12 19.05
CA TRP A 33 20.64 5.87 17.82
C TRP A 33 21.55 7.09 17.65
N THR A 34 22.37 7.43 18.66
CA THR A 34 23.25 8.62 18.62
C THR A 34 24.57 8.36 17.87
N LYS A 35 24.85 7.09 17.54
CA LYS A 35 26.07 6.68 16.85
C LYS A 35 26.02 6.93 15.34
N PRO A 36 27.19 6.95 14.66
CA PRO A 36 27.25 6.98 13.21
C PRO A 36 26.51 5.80 12.57
N GLU A 37 25.96 6.01 11.37
CA GLU A 37 25.08 5.04 10.70
C GLU A 37 25.62 3.60 10.58
N PRO A 38 26.88 3.36 10.19
CA PRO A 38 27.43 2.00 10.16
C PRO A 38 27.44 1.30 11.53
N GLU A 39 27.58 2.07 12.60
CA GLU A 39 27.60 1.57 13.99
C GLU A 39 26.20 1.36 14.57
N VAL A 40 25.15 1.87 13.91
CA VAL A 40 23.74 1.63 14.29
C VAL A 40 23.16 0.46 13.51
N VAL A 41 23.40 0.39 12.20
CA VAL A 41 22.72 -0.56 11.31
C VAL A 41 23.11 -2.01 11.62
N GLU A 42 24.38 -2.32 11.85
CA GLU A 42 24.82 -3.69 12.13
C GLU A 42 24.27 -4.23 13.47
N PRO A 43 24.32 -3.47 14.59
CA PRO A 43 23.61 -3.86 15.82
C PRO A 43 22.10 -3.98 15.65
N LEU A 44 21.48 -3.09 14.88
CA LEU A 44 20.04 -3.13 14.63
C LEU A 44 19.63 -4.41 13.89
N ILE A 45 20.39 -4.85 12.88
CA ILE A 45 20.15 -6.12 12.19
C ILE A 45 20.12 -7.28 13.20
N LYS A 46 21.13 -7.35 14.09
CA LYS A 46 21.19 -8.39 15.12
C LYS A 46 20.05 -8.32 16.11
N ALA A 47 19.66 -7.11 16.53
CA ALA A 47 18.55 -6.90 17.44
C ALA A 47 17.22 -7.35 16.81
N VAL A 48 16.98 -6.98 15.54
CA VAL A 48 15.79 -7.44 14.80
C VAL A 48 15.79 -8.95 14.60
N ASP A 49 16.97 -9.55 14.37
CA ASP A 49 17.07 -11.00 14.23
C ASP A 49 16.73 -11.76 15.51
N ALA A 50 16.94 -11.14 16.67
CA ALA A 50 16.68 -11.68 18.00
C ALA A 50 15.29 -11.30 18.57
N MET A 51 14.48 -10.54 17.84
CA MET A 51 13.09 -10.25 18.22
C MET A 51 12.25 -11.53 18.23
N SER A 52 11.11 -11.47 18.91
CA SER A 52 10.07 -12.51 18.81
C SER A 52 9.66 -12.72 17.35
N ASP A 53 9.28 -13.95 17.00
CA ASP A 53 8.94 -14.31 15.62
C ASP A 53 7.81 -13.43 15.05
N ASP A 54 6.79 -13.13 15.86
CA ASP A 54 5.66 -12.29 15.45
C ASP A 54 6.10 -10.85 15.13
N GLU A 55 6.89 -10.23 16.01
CA GLU A 55 7.37 -8.86 15.80
C GLU A 55 8.39 -8.80 14.65
N LYS A 56 9.28 -9.79 14.55
CA LYS A 56 10.23 -9.92 13.43
C LYS A 56 9.50 -10.07 12.11
N GLN A 57 8.45 -10.90 12.07
CA GLN A 57 7.64 -11.09 10.87
C GLN A 57 6.89 -9.81 10.49
N ARG A 58 6.41 -9.05 11.47
CA ARG A 58 5.85 -7.71 11.21
C ARG A 58 6.88 -6.79 10.54
N VAL A 59 8.12 -6.75 11.04
CA VAL A 59 9.20 -5.97 10.40
C VAL A 59 9.47 -6.44 8.97
N VAL A 60 9.46 -7.75 8.71
CA VAL A 60 9.61 -8.30 7.36
C VAL A 60 8.51 -7.78 6.41
N LEU A 61 7.25 -7.84 6.85
CA LEU A 61 6.11 -7.44 6.04
C LEU A 61 6.12 -5.94 5.76
N ASP A 62 6.38 -5.12 6.78
CA ASP A 62 6.45 -3.66 6.64
C ASP A 62 7.64 -3.25 5.74
N ALA A 63 8.81 -3.87 5.92
CA ALA A 63 9.98 -3.64 5.06
C ALA A 63 9.72 -4.02 3.60
N ALA A 64 8.99 -5.12 3.35
CA ALA A 64 8.64 -5.55 2.01
C ALA A 64 7.70 -4.54 1.33
N ARG A 65 6.69 -4.02 2.05
CA ARG A 65 5.79 -2.99 1.55
C ARG A 65 6.54 -1.71 1.20
N VAL A 66 7.41 -1.24 2.10
CA VAL A 66 8.23 -0.03 1.87
C VAL A 66 9.14 -0.22 0.65
N ALA A 67 9.83 -1.35 0.57
CA ALA A 67 10.72 -1.66 -0.54
C ALA A 67 9.96 -1.75 -1.87
N ALA A 68 8.73 -2.27 -1.85
CA ALA A 68 7.81 -2.31 -2.99
C ALA A 68 7.24 -0.94 -3.38
N LEU A 69 7.62 0.16 -2.72
CA LEU A 69 7.39 1.51 -3.25
C LEU A 69 8.68 2.32 -3.38
N ALA A 70 9.85 1.71 -3.18
CA ALA A 70 11.16 2.36 -3.20
C ALA A 70 11.93 2.21 -4.53
N ASP A 71 11.25 1.86 -5.61
CA ASP A 71 11.75 1.89 -6.99
C ASP A 71 11.04 2.99 -7.79
N GLU A 72 11.44 3.22 -9.04
CA GLU A 72 10.89 4.31 -9.86
C GLU A 72 9.36 4.27 -10.02
N PRO A 73 8.71 3.15 -10.41
CA PRO A 73 7.26 3.08 -10.45
C PRO A 73 6.59 3.36 -9.09
N GLY A 74 7.16 2.84 -8.00
CA GLY A 74 6.67 3.07 -6.66
C GLY A 74 6.79 4.52 -6.20
N GLN A 75 7.87 5.21 -6.57
CA GLN A 75 8.06 6.62 -6.26
C GLN A 75 7.09 7.51 -7.03
N ASN A 76 6.81 7.19 -8.30
CA ASN A 76 5.77 7.86 -9.07
C ASN A 76 4.38 7.64 -8.45
N ALA A 77 4.10 6.43 -7.96
CA ALA A 77 2.86 6.13 -7.24
C ALA A 77 2.72 6.97 -5.95
N LEU A 78 3.79 7.07 -5.16
CA LEU A 78 3.81 7.90 -3.94
C LEU A 78 3.63 9.39 -4.26
N GLN A 79 4.30 9.88 -5.31
CA GLN A 79 4.22 11.27 -5.73
C GLN A 79 2.79 11.69 -6.10
N ASN A 80 2.01 10.78 -6.65
CA ASN A 80 0.61 11.00 -7.02
C ASN A 80 -0.34 11.21 -5.84
N VAL A 81 -0.04 10.64 -4.67
CA VAL A 81 -1.02 10.52 -3.58
C VAL A 81 -0.61 11.19 -2.28
N VAL A 82 0.68 11.50 -2.10
CA VAL A 82 1.20 12.13 -0.89
C VAL A 82 0.61 13.54 -0.72
N VAL A 83 0.20 13.87 0.50
CA VAL A 83 -0.40 15.16 0.84
C VAL A 83 0.69 16.18 1.12
N ASN A 84 1.64 15.85 2.01
CA ASN A 84 2.70 16.78 2.39
C ASN A 84 3.89 16.74 1.41
N ARG A 85 3.68 17.29 0.21
CA ARG A 85 4.72 17.45 -0.82
C ARG A 85 5.94 18.23 -0.32
N ALA A 86 5.71 19.26 0.51
CA ALA A 86 6.76 20.10 1.04
C ALA A 86 7.79 19.31 1.86
N VAL A 87 7.36 18.30 2.61
CA VAL A 87 8.28 17.38 3.30
C VAL A 87 8.77 16.30 2.34
N PHE A 88 7.87 15.62 1.63
CA PHE A 88 8.22 14.49 0.77
C PHE A 88 9.31 14.80 -0.26
N ASP A 89 9.26 15.96 -0.91
CA ASP A 89 10.20 16.35 -1.98
C ASP A 89 11.60 16.70 -1.44
N THR A 90 11.73 16.95 -0.13
CA THR A 90 13.03 17.22 0.53
C THR A 90 13.73 15.96 1.01
N LEU A 91 13.03 14.83 1.08
CA LEU A 91 13.58 13.58 1.61
C LEU A 91 14.47 12.90 0.56
N GLU A 92 15.73 12.69 0.93
CA GLU A 92 16.68 11.96 0.10
C GLU A 92 16.50 10.45 0.24
N GLY A 93 16.54 9.75 -0.89
CA GLY A 93 16.48 8.28 -0.97
C GLY A 93 15.06 7.72 -1.02
N ALA A 94 14.83 6.78 -1.94
CA ALA A 94 13.51 6.20 -2.19
C ALA A 94 12.94 5.42 -0.98
N ASN A 95 13.79 4.71 -0.23
CA ASN A 95 13.36 4.00 0.99
C ASN A 95 12.97 4.96 2.11
N ASN A 96 13.68 6.09 2.24
CA ASN A 96 13.34 7.13 3.22
C ASN A 96 11.98 7.76 2.90
N ARG A 97 11.75 8.15 1.64
CA ARG A 97 10.46 8.67 1.16
C ARG A 97 9.33 7.68 1.39
N SER A 98 9.52 6.43 0.96
CA SER A 98 8.53 5.36 1.12
C SER A 98 8.19 5.11 2.59
N LEU A 99 9.20 4.96 3.47
CA LEU A 99 8.97 4.76 4.91
C LEU A 99 8.39 5.99 5.60
N TRP A 100 8.73 7.22 5.16
CA TRP A 100 8.12 8.42 5.69
C TRP A 100 6.61 8.45 5.42
N VAL A 101 6.17 8.16 4.19
CA VAL A 101 4.74 8.09 3.86
C VAL A 101 4.07 6.95 4.62
N PHE A 102 4.73 5.79 4.74
CA PHE A 102 4.22 4.66 5.53
C PHE A 102 3.91 5.05 6.98
N LEU A 103 4.78 5.84 7.61
CA LEU A 103 4.66 6.25 9.01
C LEU A 103 3.71 7.44 9.24
N ASN A 104 3.74 8.43 8.34
CA ASN A 104 3.07 9.72 8.58
C ASN A 104 1.76 9.87 7.80
N GLU A 105 1.60 9.15 6.70
CA GLU A 105 0.44 9.23 5.80
C GLU A 105 0.03 7.82 5.35
N ASN A 106 -0.21 6.91 6.31
CA ASN A 106 -0.42 5.48 6.02
C ASN A 106 -1.56 5.22 5.01
N ASP A 107 -2.65 6.00 5.09
CA ASP A 107 -3.74 5.92 4.13
C ASP A 107 -3.26 6.21 2.70
N ARG A 108 -2.39 7.22 2.53
CA ARG A 108 -1.78 7.56 1.23
C ARG A 108 -0.79 6.52 0.77
N PHE A 109 -0.02 5.93 1.69
CA PHE A 109 0.84 4.80 1.38
C PHE A 109 0.03 3.65 0.76
N ARG A 110 -1.14 3.33 1.34
CA ARG A 110 -2.06 2.34 0.80
C ARG A 110 -2.56 2.70 -0.60
N LEU A 111 -2.92 3.97 -0.83
CA LEU A 111 -3.31 4.42 -2.18
C LEU A 111 -2.17 4.29 -3.19
N ALA A 112 -0.91 4.52 -2.79
CA ALA A 112 0.23 4.29 -3.65
C ALA A 112 0.42 2.80 -3.99
N GLU A 113 0.18 1.90 -3.04
CA GLU A 113 0.15 0.45 -3.30
C GLU A 113 -0.93 0.10 -4.35
N GLU A 114 -2.11 0.73 -4.28
CA GLU A 114 -3.17 0.56 -5.30
C GLU A 114 -2.80 1.12 -6.66
N VAL A 115 -2.19 2.31 -6.70
CA VAL A 115 -1.70 2.93 -7.94
C VAL A 115 -0.71 2.02 -8.63
N ARG A 116 0.30 1.54 -7.89
CA ARG A 116 1.30 0.61 -8.41
C ARG A 116 0.64 -0.68 -8.91
N TYR A 117 -0.26 -1.25 -8.10
CA TYR A 117 -0.94 -2.49 -8.47
C TYR A 117 -1.76 -2.36 -9.76
N ASN A 118 -2.52 -1.27 -9.90
CA ASN A 118 -3.33 -0.97 -11.07
C ASN A 118 -2.46 -0.85 -12.33
N ASP A 119 -1.38 -0.08 -12.24
CA ASP A 119 -0.50 0.20 -13.38
C ASP A 119 0.25 -1.05 -13.84
N GLU A 120 0.78 -1.87 -12.92
CA GLU A 120 1.49 -3.12 -13.23
C GLU A 120 0.59 -4.19 -13.90
N ARG A 121 -0.71 -4.19 -13.60
CA ARG A 121 -1.66 -5.22 -14.07
C ARG A 121 -2.61 -4.75 -15.14
N ARG A 122 -2.50 -3.48 -15.53
CA ARG A 122 -3.15 -2.93 -16.71
C ARG A 122 -2.80 -3.77 -17.94
N ARG A 123 -3.79 -3.98 -18.82
CA ARG A 123 -3.66 -4.84 -20.03
C ARG A 123 -3.29 -6.30 -19.73
N GLY A 124 -3.29 -6.71 -18.46
CA GLY A 124 -3.14 -8.09 -18.04
C GLY A 124 -4.48 -8.84 -18.00
N ARG A 125 -4.48 -10.08 -17.51
CA ARG A 125 -5.66 -10.95 -17.45
C ARG A 125 -6.79 -10.44 -16.56
N SER A 126 -6.47 -9.59 -15.57
CA SER A 126 -7.45 -9.02 -14.62
C SER A 126 -7.96 -7.64 -15.04
N TRP A 127 -7.64 -7.20 -16.25
CA TRP A 127 -7.97 -5.87 -16.77
C TRP A 127 -9.18 -5.92 -17.71
N SER A 128 -10.01 -4.89 -17.67
CA SER A 128 -11.09 -4.65 -18.64
C SER A 128 -11.22 -3.15 -18.90
N GLY A 129 -11.45 -2.78 -20.16
CA GLY A 129 -11.69 -1.40 -20.58
C GLY A 129 -13.14 -1.18 -20.98
N PHE A 130 -13.69 -0.01 -20.66
CA PHE A 130 -15.04 0.43 -21.00
C PHE A 130 -14.98 1.87 -21.52
N GLY A 131 -15.96 2.26 -22.34
CA GLY A 131 -16.12 3.63 -22.82
C GLY A 131 -17.42 4.22 -22.27
N VAL A 132 -17.34 5.46 -21.81
CA VAL A 132 -18.47 6.33 -21.49
C VAL A 132 -18.27 7.67 -22.18
N ASP A 133 -19.19 8.62 -21.97
CA ASP A 133 -19.01 9.97 -22.49
C ASP A 133 -17.73 10.62 -21.90
N PRO A 134 -16.94 11.33 -22.72
CA PRO A 134 -15.84 12.15 -22.22
C PRO A 134 -16.36 13.33 -21.39
N ASP A 135 -15.45 14.01 -20.70
CA ASP A 135 -15.67 15.23 -19.92
C ASP A 135 -16.69 15.10 -18.77
N LEU A 136 -16.93 13.88 -18.27
CA LEU A 136 -17.75 13.68 -17.09
C LEU A 136 -16.98 14.05 -15.81
N THR A 137 -17.62 14.82 -14.94
CA THR A 137 -17.06 15.11 -13.62
C THR A 137 -17.37 13.97 -12.65
N VAL A 138 -16.34 13.27 -12.18
CA VAL A 138 -16.49 12.27 -11.11
C VAL A 138 -16.76 12.99 -9.79
N LYS A 139 -17.95 12.78 -9.23
CA LYS A 139 -18.34 13.36 -7.95
C LYS A 139 -17.63 12.65 -6.80
N LYS A 140 -17.00 13.43 -5.93
CA LYS A 140 -16.23 12.95 -4.74
C LYS A 140 -16.84 13.42 -3.42
N ASP A 141 -17.98 14.09 -3.48
CA ASP A 141 -18.65 14.57 -2.28
C ASP A 141 -19.15 13.38 -1.43
N PRO A 142 -19.29 13.58 -0.10
CA PRO A 142 -19.69 12.48 0.80
C PRO A 142 -21.01 11.81 0.44
N VAL A 143 -21.97 12.53 -0.17
CA VAL A 143 -23.27 11.98 -0.55
C VAL A 143 -23.12 11.03 -1.74
N SER A 144 -22.39 11.46 -2.77
CA SER A 144 -22.08 10.61 -3.93
C SER A 144 -21.27 9.38 -3.53
N LEU A 145 -20.27 9.54 -2.65
CA LEU A 145 -19.47 8.42 -2.14
C LEU A 145 -20.32 7.42 -1.35
N ALA A 146 -21.22 7.89 -0.48
CA ALA A 146 -22.12 7.05 0.29
C ALA A 146 -23.11 6.29 -0.63
N ALA A 147 -23.66 6.96 -1.65
CA ALA A 147 -24.55 6.35 -2.63
C ALA A 147 -23.84 5.26 -3.45
N PHE A 148 -22.61 5.53 -3.92
CA PHE A 148 -21.82 4.55 -4.66
C PHE A 148 -21.44 3.35 -3.78
N THR A 149 -21.03 3.59 -2.53
CA THR A 149 -20.74 2.52 -1.55
C THR A 149 -21.98 1.67 -1.28
N ALA A 150 -23.16 2.28 -1.12
CA ALA A 150 -24.42 1.56 -0.92
C ALA A 150 -24.80 0.71 -2.15
N ALA A 151 -24.58 1.21 -3.37
CA ALA A 151 -24.81 0.46 -4.59
C ALA A 151 -23.90 -0.79 -4.68
N ILE A 152 -22.62 -0.67 -4.30
CA ILE A 152 -21.70 -1.82 -4.24
C ILE A 152 -22.18 -2.84 -3.19
N ARG A 153 -22.54 -2.37 -1.99
CA ARG A 153 -23.08 -3.24 -0.92
C ARG A 153 -24.30 -4.03 -1.39
N ALA A 154 -25.26 -3.35 -2.03
CA ALA A 154 -26.47 -3.99 -2.56
C ALA A 154 -26.13 -4.98 -3.68
N ARG A 155 -25.23 -4.62 -4.61
CA ARG A 155 -24.85 -5.47 -5.75
C ARG A 155 -24.14 -6.76 -5.34
N PHE A 156 -23.35 -6.72 -4.28
CA PHE A 156 -22.56 -7.84 -3.79
C PHE A 156 -23.10 -8.47 -2.51
N GLU A 157 -24.25 -8.01 -2.03
CA GLU A 157 -24.94 -8.50 -0.83
C GLU A 157 -24.01 -8.57 0.39
N THR A 158 -23.22 -7.52 0.60
CA THR A 158 -22.22 -7.44 1.67
C THR A 158 -22.35 -6.15 2.46
N PRO A 159 -22.25 -6.18 3.81
CA PRO A 159 -22.31 -4.97 4.63
C PRO A 159 -21.00 -4.16 4.59
N ASN A 160 -19.88 -4.81 4.32
CA ASN A 160 -18.55 -4.22 4.48
C ASN A 160 -17.95 -3.87 3.11
N VAL A 161 -17.94 -2.57 2.82
CA VAL A 161 -17.34 -1.97 1.63
C VAL A 161 -16.65 -0.70 2.05
N HIS A 162 -15.42 -0.50 1.57
CA HIS A 162 -14.65 0.73 1.67
C HIS A 162 -14.33 1.21 0.26
N VAL A 163 -14.44 2.51 0.01
CA VAL A 163 -14.15 3.12 -1.29
C VAL A 163 -13.30 4.36 -1.08
N ASP A 164 -12.18 4.44 -1.78
CA ASP A 164 -11.33 5.62 -1.88
C ASP A 164 -11.44 6.18 -3.31
N ILE A 165 -11.66 7.50 -3.44
CA ILE A 165 -11.67 8.21 -4.72
C ILE A 165 -10.65 9.33 -4.65
N PHE A 166 -9.71 9.36 -5.60
CA PHE A 166 -8.64 10.34 -5.62
C PHE A 166 -8.21 10.67 -7.05
N ASP A 167 -7.72 11.90 -7.22
CA ASP A 167 -7.07 12.35 -8.45
C ASP A 167 -5.64 11.85 -8.49
N ARG A 168 -5.15 11.55 -9.70
CA ARG A 168 -3.75 11.27 -9.97
C ARG A 168 -3.44 11.55 -11.44
N HIS A 169 -2.17 11.73 -11.75
CA HIS A 169 -1.71 11.73 -13.13
C HIS A 169 -1.04 10.38 -13.46
N ARG A 170 -0.94 10.10 -14.76
CA ARG A 170 -0.22 8.93 -15.29
C ARG A 170 0.57 9.34 -16.51
N VAL A 171 1.86 9.03 -16.51
CA VAL A 171 2.70 9.17 -17.70
C VAL A 171 2.39 8.03 -18.66
N ILE A 172 1.98 8.33 -19.88
CA ILE A 172 1.74 7.34 -20.94
C ILE A 172 3.00 7.11 -21.79
N LEU A 173 2.95 6.15 -22.72
CA LEU A 173 4.10 5.64 -23.51
C LEU A 173 4.87 6.72 -24.30
N GLU A 174 4.34 7.93 -24.43
CA GLU A 174 4.93 9.07 -25.16
C GLU A 174 5.46 10.18 -24.23
N GLY A 175 5.47 9.94 -22.92
CA GLY A 175 5.87 10.94 -21.92
C GLY A 175 4.79 11.98 -21.62
N GLU A 176 3.63 11.89 -22.28
CA GLU A 176 2.48 12.73 -21.97
C GLU A 176 1.87 12.36 -20.61
N GLU A 177 1.47 13.38 -19.86
CA GLU A 177 0.76 13.22 -18.60
C GLU A 177 -0.75 13.21 -18.86
N CYS A 178 -1.40 12.17 -18.34
CA CYS A 178 -2.84 11.97 -18.39
C CYS A 178 -3.41 12.19 -16.99
N GLU A 179 -4.31 13.17 -16.84
CA GLU A 179 -5.10 13.37 -15.63
C GLU A 179 -6.22 12.32 -15.56
N LEU A 180 -6.30 11.63 -14.41
CA LEU A 180 -7.31 10.60 -14.22
C LEU A 180 -7.82 10.57 -12.78
N VAL A 181 -9.06 10.10 -12.63
CA VAL A 181 -9.63 9.78 -11.33
C VAL A 181 -9.48 8.29 -11.09
N GLN A 182 -8.91 7.90 -9.96
CA GLN A 182 -8.88 6.51 -9.52
C GLN A 182 -9.88 6.28 -8.39
N VAL A 183 -10.58 5.15 -8.47
CA VAL A 183 -11.50 4.63 -7.47
C VAL A 183 -10.99 3.27 -7.02
N ALA A 184 -10.52 3.17 -5.77
CA ALA A 184 -10.17 1.90 -5.14
C ALA A 184 -11.37 1.39 -4.33
N VAL A 185 -11.81 0.17 -4.61
CA VAL A 185 -12.95 -0.48 -3.96
C VAL A 185 -12.46 -1.72 -3.23
N TYR A 186 -12.72 -1.76 -1.93
CA TYR A 186 -12.47 -2.92 -1.07
C TYR A 186 -13.81 -3.45 -0.60
N ARG A 187 -14.14 -4.71 -0.89
CA ARG A 187 -15.37 -5.34 -0.41
C ARG A 187 -15.07 -6.64 0.32
N GLU A 188 -15.84 -6.89 1.37
CA GLU A 188 -15.81 -8.16 2.08
C GLU A 188 -16.33 -9.28 1.17
N GLY A 189 -15.55 -10.37 1.11
CA GLY A 189 -15.89 -11.64 0.50
C GLY A 189 -16.68 -12.54 1.44
N ARG A 190 -17.06 -13.72 0.93
CA ARG A 190 -17.68 -14.74 1.78
C ARG A 190 -16.66 -15.23 2.79
N PRO A 191 -17.05 -15.50 4.05
CA PRO A 191 -16.16 -16.09 5.03
C PRO A 191 -15.51 -17.37 4.49
N GLU A 192 -14.20 -17.45 4.59
CA GLU A 192 -13.41 -18.60 4.21
C GLU A 192 -12.82 -19.25 5.46
N ASP A 193 -12.66 -20.57 5.39
CA ASP A 193 -12.02 -21.35 6.44
C ASP A 193 -10.58 -21.62 6.03
N THR A 194 -9.65 -20.89 6.65
CA THR A 194 -8.21 -20.98 6.37
C THR A 194 -7.54 -21.86 7.42
N LEU A 195 -6.85 -22.90 6.96
CA LEU A 195 -6.02 -23.76 7.80
C LEU A 195 -4.65 -23.10 7.99
N GLY A 196 -4.24 -22.87 9.24
CA GLY A 196 -2.94 -22.31 9.57
C GLY A 196 -2.40 -22.84 10.89
N PHE A 197 -1.14 -22.53 11.18
CA PHE A 197 -0.55 -22.85 12.48
C PHE A 197 -0.95 -21.82 13.54
N ASP A 198 -1.27 -22.29 14.74
CA ASP A 198 -1.42 -21.44 15.92
C ASP A 198 -0.09 -21.20 16.64
N ALA A 199 -0.14 -20.41 17.73
CA ALA A 199 1.03 -20.10 18.55
C ALA A 199 1.69 -21.35 19.16
N ASN A 200 0.99 -22.49 19.21
CA ASN A 200 1.49 -23.77 19.70
C ASN A 200 1.93 -24.70 18.55
N SER A 201 2.12 -24.16 17.34
CA SER A 201 2.47 -24.94 16.13
C SER A 201 1.48 -26.06 15.81
N THR A 202 0.21 -25.89 16.21
CA THR A 202 -0.86 -26.84 15.93
C THR A 202 -1.72 -26.32 14.77
N LEU A 203 -2.19 -27.24 13.93
CA LEU A 203 -3.09 -26.91 12.84
C LEU A 203 -4.44 -26.47 13.42
N SER A 204 -4.82 -25.23 13.12
CA SER A 204 -6.07 -24.61 13.54
C SER A 204 -6.78 -24.01 12.33
N ARG A 205 -8.11 -24.12 12.34
CA ARG A 205 -8.98 -23.49 11.35
C ARG A 205 -9.39 -22.11 11.84
N ARG A 206 -9.23 -21.09 11.02
CA ARG A 206 -9.61 -19.71 11.32
C ARG A 206 -10.57 -19.22 10.25
N ILE A 207 -11.69 -18.66 10.70
CA ILE A 207 -12.63 -18.00 9.81
C ILE A 207 -12.03 -16.63 9.46
N VAL A 208 -11.71 -16.43 8.19
CA VAL A 208 -11.28 -15.15 7.64
C VAL A 208 -12.36 -14.58 6.76
N LYS A 209 -12.50 -13.25 6.77
CA LYS A 209 -13.37 -12.53 5.84
C LYS A 209 -12.47 -11.83 4.82
N PRO A 210 -12.22 -12.45 3.66
CA PRO A 210 -11.26 -11.92 2.70
C PRO A 210 -11.74 -10.58 2.14
N VAL A 211 -10.80 -9.75 1.72
CA VAL A 211 -11.08 -8.50 1.01
C VAL A 211 -10.83 -8.72 -0.48
N PHE A 212 -11.84 -8.39 -1.30
CA PHE A 212 -11.70 -8.28 -2.74
C PHE A 212 -11.43 -6.83 -3.10
N GLU A 213 -10.39 -6.59 -3.89
CA GLU A 213 -9.97 -5.25 -4.28
C GLU A 213 -10.25 -5.06 -5.77
N ALA A 214 -10.78 -3.90 -6.14
CA ALA A 214 -10.91 -3.48 -7.52
C ALA A 214 -10.49 -2.02 -7.63
N ALA A 215 -9.64 -1.72 -8.60
CA ALA A 215 -9.24 -0.37 -8.93
C ALA A 215 -9.88 0.01 -10.27
N LEU A 216 -10.61 1.11 -10.30
CA LEU A 216 -11.14 1.73 -11.51
C LEU A 216 -10.38 3.02 -11.79
N THR A 217 -10.06 3.31 -13.03
CA THR A 217 -9.58 4.62 -13.47
C THR A 217 -10.55 5.20 -14.48
N TYR A 218 -10.73 6.52 -14.45
CA TYR A 218 -11.49 7.26 -15.46
C TYR A 218 -10.64 8.40 -16.01
N GLU A 219 -10.47 8.41 -17.33
CA GLU A 219 -9.80 9.48 -18.08
C GLU A 219 -10.86 10.37 -18.74
N ALA A 220 -11.02 11.60 -18.24
CA ALA A 220 -12.05 12.51 -18.73
C ALA A 220 -11.88 12.87 -20.21
N ALA A 221 -10.65 13.06 -20.67
CA ALA A 221 -10.35 13.46 -22.05
C ALA A 221 -10.82 12.44 -23.10
N THR A 222 -10.84 11.15 -22.76
CA THR A 222 -11.16 10.06 -23.68
C THR A 222 -12.48 9.36 -23.35
N GLY A 223 -13.02 9.57 -22.15
CA GLY A 223 -14.18 8.82 -21.65
C GLY A 223 -13.86 7.37 -21.30
N VAL A 224 -12.57 6.99 -21.24
CA VAL A 224 -12.16 5.61 -20.98
C VAL A 224 -12.23 5.31 -19.48
N ILE A 225 -12.89 4.21 -19.14
CA ILE A 225 -12.83 3.59 -17.82
C ILE A 225 -11.98 2.32 -17.93
N GLU A 226 -10.98 2.18 -17.08
CA GLU A 226 -10.23 0.93 -16.93
C GLU A 226 -10.52 0.31 -15.57
N VAL A 227 -10.71 -1.01 -15.53
CA VAL A 227 -10.96 -1.76 -14.30
C VAL A 227 -9.90 -2.83 -14.17
N VAL A 228 -9.26 -2.90 -13.00
CA VAL A 228 -8.31 -3.94 -12.62
C VAL A 228 -8.81 -4.60 -11.34
N VAL A 229 -8.93 -5.92 -11.35
CA VAL A 229 -9.39 -6.68 -10.17
C VAL A 229 -8.22 -7.41 -9.51
N ARG A 230 -8.16 -7.33 -8.17
CA ARG A 230 -7.36 -8.20 -7.32
C ARG A 230 -8.28 -9.20 -6.64
N MET A 231 -8.10 -10.46 -6.97
CA MET A 231 -8.70 -11.53 -6.18
C MET A 231 -7.95 -11.61 -4.86
N ALA A 232 -8.68 -11.85 -3.77
CA ALA A 232 -8.07 -12.08 -2.46
C ALA A 232 -6.94 -13.10 -2.60
N VAL A 233 -5.74 -12.72 -2.13
CA VAL A 233 -4.61 -13.65 -2.08
C VAL A 233 -5.02 -14.76 -1.12
N ARG A 234 -5.12 -15.99 -1.65
CA ARG A 234 -5.16 -17.18 -0.81
C ARG A 234 -3.78 -17.28 -0.18
N ASN A 235 -3.67 -16.83 1.08
CA ASN A 235 -2.48 -17.11 1.89
C ASN A 235 -2.31 -18.61 2.08
#